data_AF-A0A1Z1WGR1-F1
#
_entry.id   AF-A0A1Z1WGR1-F1
#
_cell.length_a   1.000
_cell.length_b   1.000
_cell.length_c   1.000
_cell.angle_alpha   90.00
_cell.angle_beta   90.00
_cell.angle_gamma   90.00
#
_symmetry.space_group_name_H-M   'P 1'
#
loop_
_entity.id
_entity.type
_entity.pdbx_description
1 polymer ?
#
loop_
_entity_poly.entity_id
_entity_poly.type
_entity_poly.pdbx_seq_one_letter_code
_entity_poly.pdbx_strand_id
1 'polypeptide(L)' 'MGAHEDIVKAVTAGRTAGDLGDPPTDCPYPSTSTLRTAWIRGYAERRPLASQGDHADAD' A
#
# COMPACT_ATOMS: atom_id res chain seq x y z
N MET A 1 5.25 8.47 -21.48
CA MET A 1 4.86 7.88 -20.18
C MET A 1 5.74 6.67 -19.96
N GLY A 2 6.72 6.80 -19.06
CA GLY A 2 7.68 5.74 -18.77
C GLY A 2 7.26 4.93 -17.56
N ALA A 3 7.56 3.63 -17.56
CA ALA A 3 7.19 2.70 -16.49
C ALA A 3 7.56 3.19 -15.08
N HIS A 4 8.63 3.97 -14.93
CA HIS A 4 9.02 4.57 -13.66
C HIS A 4 8.01 5.61 -13.13
N GLU A 5 7.47 6.46 -14.01
CA GLU A 5 6.49 7.48 -13.62
C GLU A 5 5.18 6.82 -13.18
N ASP A 6 4.77 5.75 -13.86
CA ASP A 6 3.57 4.99 -13.50
C ASP A 6 3.75 4.28 -12.14
N ILE A 7 4.95 3.76 -11.85
CA ILE A 7 5.28 3.19 -10.54
C ILE A 7 5.20 4.26 -9.45
N VAL A 8 5.78 5.46 -9.65
CA VAL A 8 5.74 6.54 -8.66
C VAL A 8 4.30 7.00 -8.40
N LYS A 9 3.48 7.09 -9.45
CA LYS A 9 2.05 7.39 -9.33
C LYS A 9 1.32 6.32 -8.54
N ALA A 10 1.59 5.04 -8.82
CA ALA A 10 0.97 3.92 -8.10
C ALA A 10 1.35 3.94 -6.60
N VAL A 11 2.62 4.16 -6.25
CA VAL A 11 3.05 4.30 -4.84
C VAL A 11 2.32 5.46 -4.16
N THR A 12 2.27 6.62 -4.82
CA THR A 12 1.63 7.82 -4.24
C THR A 12 0.14 7.60 -4.01
N ALA A 13 -0.56 7.00 -4.97
CA ALA A 13 -1.97 6.66 -4.84
C ALA A 13 -2.22 5.66 -3.71
N GLY A 14 -1.32 4.68 -3.53
CA GLY A 14 -1.38 3.72 -2.43
C GLY A 14 -1.27 4.42 -1.07
N ARG A 15 -0.30 5.33 -0.92
CA ARG A 15 -0.13 6.11 0.32
C ARG A 15 -1.39 6.89 0.67
N THR A 16 -1.98 7.58 -0.29
CA THR A 16 -3.22 8.34 -0.08
C THR A 16 -4.35 7.42 0.39
N ALA A 17 -4.53 6.26 -0.24
CA ALA A 17 -5.53 5.28 0.20
C ALA A 17 -5.27 4.77 1.63
N GLY A 18 -4.00 4.59 2.01
CA GLY A 18 -3.62 4.21 3.37
C GLY A 18 -3.93 5.31 4.40
N ASP A 19 -3.65 6.56 4.05
CA ASP A 19 -3.96 7.74 4.89
C ASP A 19 -5.47 7.97 5.04
N LEU A 20 -6.26 7.70 3.99
CA LEU A 20 -7.73 7.79 4.01
C LEU A 20 -8.39 6.60 4.74
N GLY A 21 -7.66 5.48 4.92
CA GLY A 21 -8.19 4.26 5.50
C GLY A 21 -9.03 3.43 4.52
N ASP A 22 -8.88 3.64 3.22
CA ASP A 22 -9.56 2.88 2.17
C ASP A 22 -9.13 1.39 2.22
N PRO A 23 -9.98 0.45 1.77
CA PRO A 23 -9.61 -0.95 1.73
C PRO A 23 -8.60 -1.26 0.60
N PRO A 24 -7.70 -2.25 0.77
CA PRO A 24 -6.73 -2.62 -0.26
C PRO A 24 -7.38 -3.25 -1.52
N THR A 25 -8.67 -3.58 -1.46
CA THR A 25 -9.48 -4.06 -2.59
C THR A 25 -9.80 -2.98 -3.61
N ASP A 26 -9.68 -1.70 -3.24
CA ASP A 26 -9.92 -0.55 -4.14
C ASP A 26 -8.73 -0.29 -5.08
N CYS A 27 -7.65 -1.07 -4.96
CA CYS A 27 -6.52 -1.00 -5.87
C CYS A 27 -6.98 -1.24 -7.32
N PRO A 28 -6.82 -0.25 -8.23
CA PRO A 28 -7.33 -0.33 -9.61
C PRO A 28 -6.47 -1.22 -10.52
N TYR A 29 -5.32 -1.70 -10.02
CA TYR A 29 -4.36 -2.45 -10.82
C TYR A 29 -4.61 -3.97 -10.75
N PRO A 30 -4.52 -4.67 -11.89
CA PRO A 30 -4.70 -6.13 -11.92
C PRO A 30 -3.61 -6.84 -11.11
N SER A 31 -3.92 -8.04 -10.63
CA SER A 31 -3.03 -8.84 -9.76
C SER A 31 -1.64 -9.13 -10.36
N THR A 32 -1.55 -9.19 -11.68
CA THR A 32 -0.31 -9.47 -12.42
C THR A 32 0.55 -8.24 -12.69
N SER A 33 0.07 -7.04 -12.37
CA SER A 33 0.79 -5.79 -12.69
C SER A 33 1.77 -5.39 -11.60
N THR A 34 2.97 -5.01 -12.00
CA THR A 34 3.98 -4.39 -11.12
C THR A 34 3.44 -3.12 -10.44
N LEU A 35 2.50 -2.41 -11.08
CA LEU A 35 1.86 -1.23 -10.51
C LEU A 35 1.02 -1.57 -9.27
N ARG A 36 0.42 -2.77 -9.22
CA ARG A 36 -0.30 -3.23 -8.02
C ARG A 36 0.66 -3.40 -6.85
N THR A 37 1.84 -3.96 -7.08
CA THR A 37 2.87 -4.12 -6.05
C THR A 37 3.33 -2.76 -5.52
N ALA A 38 3.56 -1.81 -6.43
CA ALA A 38 3.93 -0.44 -6.09
C ALA A 38 2.84 0.25 -5.24
N TRP A 39 1.58 0.11 -5.63
CA TRP A 39 0.45 0.66 -4.89
C TRP A 39 0.32 0.04 -3.49
N ILE A 40 0.35 -1.30 -3.38
CA ILE A 40 0.24 -2.01 -2.09
C ILE A 40 1.36 -1.59 -1.14
N ARG A 41 2.58 -1.40 -1.65
CA ARG A 41 3.70 -0.91 -0.84
C ARG A 41 3.42 0.47 -0.25
N GLY A 42 2.98 1.43 -1.08
CA GLY A 42 2.62 2.76 -0.61
C GLY A 42 1.47 2.74 0.40
N TYR A 43 0.47 1.89 0.18
CA TYR A 43 -0.65 1.69 1.08
C TYR A 43 -0.22 1.17 2.44
N ALA A 44 0.63 0.14 2.48
CA ALA A 44 1.14 -0.44 3.73
C ALA A 44 2.00 0.54 4.55
N GLU A 45 2.70 1.47 3.91
CA GLU A 45 3.51 2.50 4.60
C GLU A 45 2.66 3.49 5.41
N ARG A 46 1.43 3.74 4.98
CA ARG A 46 0.53 4.75 5.58
C ARG A 46 -0.66 4.17 6.32
N ARG A 47 -1.02 2.91 6.03
CA ARG A 47 -2.11 2.24 6.71
C ARG A 47 -1.86 2.32 8.23
N PRO A 48 -2.78 2.93 9.00
CA PRO A 48 -2.66 2.89 10.45
C PRO A 48 -2.62 1.42 10.86
N LEU A 49 -1.53 1.02 11.53
CA LEU A 49 -1.37 -0.29 12.13
C LEU A 49 -2.45 -0.44 13.22
N ALA A 50 -3.68 -0.76 12.80
CA ALA A 50 -4.66 -1.36 13.69
C ALA A 50 -4.04 -2.71 14.10
N SER A 51 -3.46 -2.71 15.30
CA SER A 51 -2.87 -3.88 15.95
C SER A 51 -1.49 -4.28 15.44
N GLN A 52 -0.46 -3.49 15.78
CA GLN A 52 0.73 -4.13 16.37
C GLN A 52 0.37 -4.47 17.82
N GLY A 53 -0.45 -5.52 17.97
CA GLY A 53 -0.56 -6.20 19.25
C GLY A 53 0.78 -6.86 19.54
N ASP A 54 1.34 -6.55 20.70
CA ASP A 54 1.48 -7.60 21.71
C ASP A 54 2.13 -8.90 21.19
N HIS A 55 3.42 -8.80 20.87
CA HIS A 55 4.30 -9.97 20.82
C HIS A 55 5.66 -9.58 21.41
N ALA A 56 5.61 -9.05 22.64
CA ALA A 56 6.76 -8.84 23.50
C ALA A 56 6.48 -9.48 24.87
N ASP A 57 6.08 -10.74 24.86
CA ASP A 57 6.06 -11.59 26.05
C ASP A 57 6.77 -12.91 25.72
N ALA A 58 8.04 -13.01 26.12
CA ALA A 58 8.71 -14.23 26.54
C ALA A 58 10.14 -13.90 27.01
N ASP A 59 10.29 -13.44 28.26
CA ASP A 59 11.28 -13.98 29.23
C ASP A 59 10.86 -13.61 30.67
#